data_AF-A0A417ERV6-F1
#
_entry.id   AF-A0A417ERV6-F1
#
_cell.length_a   1.000
_cell.length_b   1.000
_cell.length_c   1.000
_cell.angle_alpha   90.00
_cell.angle_beta   90.00
_cell.angle_gamma   90.00
#
_symmetry.space_group_name_H-M   'P 1'
#
loop_
_entity.id
_entity.type
_entity.pdbx_description
1 polymer ?
#
loop_
_entity_poly.entity_id
_entity_poly.type
_entity_poly.pdbx_seq_one_letter_code
_entity_poly.pdbx_strand_id
1 'polypeptide(L)' 'MRKLINKIKEKFERTVIMMAMLFAQRVILGKCEFEQVPAKLKKQVAGILIDECGMPEVVPSEFGGTKDAETA' A
#
# COMPACT_ATOMS: atom_id res chain seq x y z
N MET A 1 15.31 21.32 19.37
CA MET A 1 13.92 20.96 19.03
C MET A 1 13.79 20.26 17.66
N ARG A 2 14.44 20.73 16.59
CA ARG A 2 14.39 20.09 15.24
C ARG A 2 14.81 18.61 15.23
N LYS A 3 15.85 18.22 15.99
CA LYS A 3 16.29 16.82 16.10
C LYS A 3 15.22 15.87 16.64
N LEU A 4 14.38 16.33 17.57
CA LEU A 4 13.32 15.51 18.17
C LEU A 4 12.15 15.30 17.18
N ILE A 5 11.75 16.37 16.49
CA ILE A 5 10.70 16.33 15.46
C ILE A 5 11.09 15.37 14.33
N ASN A 6 12.34 15.44 13.87
CA ASN A 6 12.85 14.55 12.83
C ASN A 6 12.81 13.07 13.27
N LYS A 7 13.21 12.78 14.51
CA LYS A 7 13.20 11.41 15.05
C LYS A 7 11.78 10.84 15.18
N ILE A 8 10.81 11.67 15.55
CA ILE A 8 9.39 11.29 15.60
C ILE A 8 8.86 11.03 14.18
N LYS A 9 9.16 11.93 13.24
CA LYS A 9 8.77 11.79 11.83
C LYS A 9 9.33 10.51 11.21
N GLU A 10 10.62 10.24 11.40
CA GLU A 10 11.28 9.03 10.91
C GLU A 10 10.65 7.75 11.49
N LYS A 11 10.37 7.73 12.80
CA LYS A 11 9.69 6.59 13.45
C LYS A 11 8.29 6.38 12.89
N PHE A 12 7.56 7.46 12.63
CA PHE A 12 6.23 7.38 12.03
C PHE A 12 6.29 6.85 10.61
N GLU A 13 7.19 7.37 9.77
CA GLU A 13 7.39 6.89 8.39
C GLU A 13 7.74 5.41 8.33
N ARG A 14 8.67 4.95 9.19
CA ARG A 14 9.00 3.51 9.30
C ARG A 14 7.79 2.65 9.69
N THR A 15 6.98 3.15 10.61
CA THR A 15 5.77 2.43 11.05
C THR A 15 4.77 2.31 9.91
N VAL A 16 4.59 3.40 9.14
CA VAL A 16 3.69 3.43 7.98
C VAL A 16 4.16 2.44 6.91
N ILE A 17 5.46 2.37 6.62
CA ILE A 17 6.03 1.41 5.66
C ILE A 17 5.81 -0.03 6.12
N MET A 18 6.06 -0.34 7.40
CA MET A 18 5.80 -1.68 7.96
C MET A 18 4.33 -2.09 7.86
N MET A 19 3.41 -1.14 8.11
CA MET A 19 1.97 -1.41 7.97
C MET A 19 1.56 -1.60 6.51
N ALA A 20 2.11 -0.82 5.58
CA ALA A 20 1.83 -1.00 4.15
C ALA A 20 2.27 -2.39 3.67
N MET A 21 3.47 -2.84 4.04
CA MET A 21 3.95 -4.17 3.67
C MET A 21 3.08 -5.30 4.24
N LEU A 22 2.62 -5.16 5.49
CA LEU A 22 1.67 -6.11 6.09
C LEU A 22 0.35 -6.18 5.30
N PHE A 23 -0.21 -5.04 4.92
CA PHE A 23 -1.45 -5.00 4.15
C PHE A 23 -1.27 -5.55 2.73
N ALA A 24 -0.16 -5.23 2.06
CA ALA A 24 0.17 -5.82 0.75
C ALA A 24 0.17 -7.36 0.82
N GLN A 25 0.85 -7.94 1.82
CA GLN A 25 0.83 -9.39 2.04
C GLN A 25 -0.57 -9.94 2.31
N ARG A 26 -1.41 -9.23 3.06
CA ARG A 26 -2.80 -9.66 3.30
C ARG A 26 -3.65 -9.64 2.03
N VAL A 27 -3.42 -8.68 1.14
CA VAL A 27 -4.07 -8.63 -0.19
C VAL A 27 -3.61 -9.80 -1.04
N ILE A 28 -2.29 -10.06 -1.11
CA ILE A 28 -1.72 -11.20 -1.85
C ILE A 28 -2.30 -12.54 -1.37
N LEU A 29 -2.47 -12.70 -0.06
CA LEU A 29 -3.04 -13.92 0.53
C LEU A 29 -4.58 -14.00 0.44
N GLY A 30 -5.25 -13.03 -0.20
CA GLY A 30 -6.70 -12.97 -0.29
C GLY A 30 -7.41 -12.84 1.06
N LYS A 31 -6.71 -12.33 2.09
CA LYS A 31 -7.26 -12.13 3.44
C LYS A 31 -7.91 -10.76 3.62
N CYS A 32 -7.70 -9.86 2.67
CA CYS A 32 -8.45 -8.63 2.51
C CYS A 32 -8.37 -8.15 1.05
N GLU A 33 -9.42 -7.49 0.58
CA GLU A 33 -9.42 -6.79 -0.70
C GLU A 33 -8.70 -5.45 -0.60
N PHE A 34 -8.16 -4.94 -1.72
CA PHE A 34 -7.45 -3.66 -1.77
C PHE A 34 -8.30 -2.49 -1.24
N GLU A 35 -9.61 -2.54 -1.44
CA GLU A 35 -10.57 -1.54 -0.98
C GLU A 35 -10.63 -1.44 0.55
N GLN A 36 -10.31 -2.54 1.26
CA GLN A 36 -10.25 -2.63 2.72
C GLN A 36 -8.94 -2.09 3.30
N VAL A 37 -7.94 -1.77 2.46
CA VAL A 37 -6.70 -1.13 2.89
C VAL A 37 -7.02 0.30 3.39
N PRO A 38 -6.48 0.73 4.54
CA PRO A 38 -6.67 2.08 5.04
C PRO A 38 -6.27 3.14 4.00
N ALA A 39 -7.07 4.19 3.84
CA ALA A 39 -6.87 5.21 2.80
C ALA A 39 -5.46 5.83 2.80
N LYS A 40 -4.87 6.04 3.98
CA LYS A 40 -3.50 6.57 4.12
C LYS A 40 -2.40 5.63 3.62
N LEU A 41 -2.70 4.32 3.52
CA LEU A 41 -1.77 3.29 3.10
C LEU A 41 -1.98 2.85 1.64
N LYS A 42 -3.17 3.07 1.05
CA LYS A 42 -3.52 2.60 -0.31
C LYS A 42 -2.45 2.88 -1.36
N LYS A 43 -1.93 4.11 -1.39
CA LYS A 43 -0.88 4.49 -2.36
C LYS A 43 0.42 3.71 -2.16
N GLN A 44 0.83 3.48 -0.92
CA GLN A 44 2.05 2.70 -0.63
C GLN A 44 1.84 1.21 -0.88
N VAL A 45 0.68 0.69 -0.51
CA VAL A 45 0.31 -0.71 -0.76
C VAL A 45 0.22 -0.98 -2.27
N ALA A 46 -0.37 -0.07 -3.04
CA ALA A 46 -0.40 -0.16 -4.50
C ALA A 46 1.00 -0.22 -5.10
N GLY A 47 1.91 0.66 -4.68
CA GLY A 47 3.30 0.62 -5.13
C GLY A 47 3.97 -0.71 -4.82
N ILE A 48 3.82 -1.24 -3.61
CA ILE A 48 4.39 -2.55 -3.25
C ILE A 48 3.79 -3.67 -4.12
N LEU A 49 2.47 -3.67 -4.32
CA LEU A 49 1.80 -4.70 -5.11
C LEU A 49 2.20 -4.65 -6.58
N ILE A 50 2.30 -3.47 -7.18
CA ILE A 50 2.63 -3.27 -8.59
C ILE A 50 4.13 -3.43 -8.82
N ASP A 51 4.95 -2.63 -8.13
CA ASP A 51 6.37 -2.46 -8.45
C ASP A 51 7.24 -3.58 -7.87
N GLU A 52 6.92 -4.05 -6.64
CA GLU A 52 7.73 -5.09 -5.97
C GLU A 52 7.16 -6.50 -6.19
N CYS A 53 5.84 -6.64 -6.20
CA CYS A 53 5.17 -7.96 -6.29
C CYS A 53 4.68 -8.31 -7.69
N GLY A 54 4.58 -7.34 -8.61
CA GLY A 54 4.15 -7.57 -10.00
C GLY A 54 2.68 -7.96 -10.15
N MET A 55 1.81 -7.48 -9.26
CA MET A 55 0.37 -7.81 -9.20
C MET A 55 -0.51 -6.56 -9.44
N PRO A 56 -0.51 -5.96 -10.65
CA PRO A 56 -1.36 -4.82 -10.95
C PRO A 56 -2.86 -5.16 -11.00
N GLU A 57 -3.22 -6.42 -11.26
CA GLU A 57 -4.60 -6.89 -11.40
C GLU A 57 -5.41 -6.85 -10.10
N VAL A 58 -4.75 -6.82 -8.95
CA VAL A 58 -5.42 -6.69 -7.64
C VAL A 58 -5.56 -5.24 -7.18
N VAL A 59 -5.04 -4.29 -7.96
CA VAL A 59 -5.03 -2.86 -7.63
C VAL A 59 -5.95 -2.10 -8.60
N PRO A 60 -6.83 -1.21 -8.12
CA PRO A 60 -7.65 -0.35 -8.96
C PRO A 60 -6.80 0.60 -9.83
N SER A 61 -7.34 1.00 -10.98
CA SER A 61 -6.66 1.89 -11.92
C SER A 61 -6.42 3.29 -11.37
N GLU A 62 -7.23 3.76 -10.40
CA GLU A 62 -6.98 5.01 -9.67
C GLU A 62 -5.61 5.03 -8.98
N PHE A 63 -5.11 3.85 -8.58
CA PHE A 63 -3.81 3.69 -7.90
C PHE A 63 -2.72 3.15 -8.82
N GLY A 64 -2.96 3.11 -10.14
CA GLY A 64 -2.00 2.65 -11.14
C GLY A 64 -2.08 1.16 -11.50
N GLY A 65 -3.08 0.43 -10.99
CA GLY A 65 -3.29 -0.98 -11.33
C GLY A 65 -4.25 -1.20 -12.50
N THR A 66 -4.65 -2.45 -12.71
CA THR A 66 -5.46 -2.89 -13.85
C THR A 66 -6.72 -3.65 -13.45
N LYS A 67 -7.08 -3.70 -12.16
CA LYS A 67 -8.27 -4.42 -11.65
C LYS A 67 -9.57 -4.02 -12.37
N ASP A 68 -9.71 -2.74 -12.69
CA ASP A 68 -10.94 -2.21 -13.30
C ASP A 68 -11.00 -2.43 -14.82
N ALA A 69 -9.89 -2.80 -15.47
CA ALA A 69 -9.80 -2.95 -16.92
C ALA A 69 -10.49 -4.21 -17.46
N GLU A 70 -10.79 -5.20 -16.60
CA GLU A 70 -11.47 -6.44 -16.99
C GLU A 70 -13.01 -6.30 -17.12
N THR A 71 -13.58 -5.11 -16.86
CA THR A 71 -15.04 -4.90 -16.96
C THR A 71 -15.53 -4.33 -18.31
N ALA A 72 -14.73 -4.47 -19.38
CA ALA A 72 -15.12 -4.09 -20.75
C ALA A 72 -15.64 -5.27 -21.58
#